data_AF-A0A8T9AXI7-F1
#
_entry.id   AF-A0A8T9AXI7-F1
#
_cell.length_a   1.000
_cell.length_b   1.000
_cell.length_c   1.000
_cell.angle_alpha   90.00
_cell.angle_beta   90.00
_cell.angle_gamma   90.00
#
_symmetry.space_group_name_H-M   'P 1'
#
loop_
_entity.id
_entity.type
_entity.pdbx_description
1 polymer ?
#
loop_
_entity_poly.entity_id
_entity_poly.type
_entity_poly.pdbx_seq_one_letter_code
_entity_poly.pdbx_strand_id
1 'polypeptide(L)'
;RGIIIEDTADDGSGMKSSYAPFWQLRSTYWWRSTFPANKDVHVSHRYKPSVGGTSSVSFFYDGQFQGQYAAYKTRYCMDDTFENAVRKAAKANPDGYPKYYESRIAYILTTGGNWAAGTIGKFKLTVDKGNPKALVSFCGDNVKKVGPTTFEMTANDFYPEHDIDILLLEPSDSNGGDAN
;
A
#
# COMPACT_ATOMS: atom_id res chain seq x y z
N ARG A 1 -0.95 -35.03 0.51
CA ARG A 1 -0.37 -34.40 -0.69
C ARG A 1 -0.02 -32.97 -0.30
N GLY A 2 1.26 -32.67 -0.19
CA GLY A 2 1.80 -31.64 0.72
C GLY A 2 1.46 -30.21 0.33
N ILE A 3 1.25 -29.40 1.37
CA ILE A 3 0.93 -27.96 1.33
C ILE A 3 2.23 -27.13 1.31
N ILE A 4 3.28 -27.67 0.70
CA ILE A 4 4.61 -27.06 0.56
C ILE A 4 5.09 -27.31 -0.87
N ILE A 5 5.77 -26.31 -1.44
CA ILE A 5 6.43 -26.40 -2.74
C ILE A 5 7.94 -26.30 -2.55
N GLU A 6 8.70 -26.96 -3.42
CA GLU A 6 10.14 -26.78 -3.50
C GLU A 6 10.42 -25.46 -4.23
N ASP A 7 11.18 -24.58 -3.59
CA ASP A 7 11.68 -23.33 -4.12
C ASP A 7 13.19 -23.44 -4.28
N THR A 8 13.65 -23.57 -5.52
CA THR A 8 15.06 -23.75 -5.86
C THR A 8 15.63 -22.44 -6.39
N ALA A 9 16.63 -21.90 -5.69
CA ALA A 9 17.33 -20.68 -6.06
C ALA A 9 18.84 -20.85 -5.94
N ASP A 10 19.59 -20.09 -6.72
CA ASP A 10 21.06 -19.98 -6.58
C ASP A 10 21.39 -18.74 -5.76
N ASP A 11 22.03 -18.93 -4.60
CA ASP A 11 22.46 -17.86 -3.69
C ASP A 11 23.91 -17.41 -3.94
N GLY A 12 24.50 -17.81 -5.06
CA GLY A 12 25.90 -17.57 -5.39
C GLY A 12 26.85 -18.65 -4.87
N SER A 13 26.35 -19.66 -4.14
CA SER A 13 27.09 -20.86 -3.74
C SER A 13 26.60 -22.14 -4.43
N GLY A 14 25.76 -22.01 -5.46
CA GLY A 14 25.15 -23.10 -6.21
C GLY A 14 23.66 -23.27 -5.92
N MET A 15 23.01 -24.14 -6.69
CA MET A 15 21.57 -24.39 -6.57
C MET A 15 21.23 -24.96 -5.19
N LYS A 16 20.36 -24.27 -4.45
CA LYS A 16 19.81 -24.72 -3.17
C LYS A 16 18.30 -24.84 -3.27
N SER A 17 17.78 -25.98 -2.83
CA SER A 17 16.35 -26.19 -2.65
C SER A 17 15.95 -25.83 -1.22
N SER A 18 14.94 -24.99 -1.11
CA SER A 18 14.20 -24.72 0.12
C SER A 18 12.76 -25.17 -0.05
N TYR A 19 12.02 -25.36 1.05
CA TYR A 19 10.60 -25.70 0.98
C TYR A 19 9.77 -24.53 1.53
N ALA A 20 8.88 -24.01 0.70
CA ALA A 20 8.01 -22.90 1.05
C ALA A 20 6.56 -23.37 1.25
N PRO A 21 5.81 -22.78 2.19
CA PRO A 21 4.39 -23.05 2.35
C PRO A 21 3.59 -22.62 1.12
N PHE A 22 2.73 -23.50 0.61
CA PHE A 22 1.80 -23.21 -0.49
C PHE A 22 0.35 -23.12 0.01
N TRP A 23 0.16 -22.35 1.09
CA TRP A 23 -1.14 -22.10 1.71
C TRP A 23 -1.34 -20.64 2.07
N GLN A 24 -2.59 -20.21 2.11
CA GLN A 24 -2.98 -18.87 2.52
C GLN A 24 -3.55 -18.89 3.94
N LEU A 25 -3.04 -18.05 4.83
CA LEU A 25 -3.64 -17.78 6.14
C LEU A 25 -4.78 -16.77 6.00
N ARG A 26 -5.90 -17.02 6.66
CA ARG A 26 -6.98 -16.03 6.85
C ARG A 26 -7.36 -16.01 8.33
N SER A 27 -7.20 -14.85 8.95
CA SER A 27 -7.52 -14.63 10.37
C SER A 27 -8.69 -13.66 10.49
N THR A 28 -9.64 -13.97 11.37
CA THR A 28 -10.75 -13.08 11.70
C THR A 28 -10.82 -12.92 13.22
N TYR A 29 -10.81 -11.68 13.67
CA TYR A 29 -11.00 -11.33 15.07
C TYR A 29 -12.46 -10.94 15.28
N TRP A 30 -13.07 -11.44 16.36
CA TRP A 30 -14.46 -11.15 16.71
C TRP A 30 -14.57 -10.81 18.20
N TRP A 31 -15.54 -9.96 18.52
CA TRP A 31 -15.90 -9.61 19.89
C TRP A 31 -17.40 -9.31 19.98
N ARG A 32 -17.96 -9.35 21.19
CA ARG A 32 -19.34 -8.93 21.43
C ARG A 32 -19.38 -7.42 21.69
N SER A 33 -20.32 -6.72 21.05
CA SER A 33 -20.57 -5.30 21.25
C SER A 33 -22.02 -5.07 21.64
N THR A 34 -22.23 -4.16 22.59
CA THR A 34 -23.56 -3.72 23.02
C THR A 34 -23.83 -2.33 22.46
N PHE A 35 -24.94 -2.16 21.76
CA PHE A 35 -25.38 -0.88 21.20
C PHE A 35 -26.58 -0.36 22.00
N PRO A 36 -26.38 0.52 23.00
CA PRO A 36 -27.48 1.08 23.75
C PRO A 36 -28.37 1.95 22.86
N ALA A 37 -29.68 1.90 23.09
CA ALA A 37 -30.65 2.65 22.30
C ALA A 37 -30.35 4.16 22.33
N ASN A 38 -30.38 4.79 21.15
CA ASN A 38 -30.19 6.24 20.94
C ASN A 38 -28.88 6.80 21.51
N LYS A 39 -27.81 6.00 21.53
CA LYS A 39 -26.48 6.45 21.95
C LYS A 39 -25.43 6.12 20.91
N ASP A 40 -24.48 7.04 20.75
CA ASP A 40 -23.32 6.83 19.91
C ASP A 40 -22.38 5.80 20.55
N VAL A 41 -21.85 4.92 19.72
CA VAL A 41 -20.80 3.96 20.09
C VAL A 41 -19.57 4.25 19.26
N HIS A 42 -18.44 4.50 19.93
CA HIS A 42 -17.16 4.72 19.26
C HIS A 42 -16.34 3.44 19.22
N VAL A 43 -15.87 3.08 18.03
CA VAL A 43 -15.01 1.92 17.79
C VAL A 43 -13.66 2.41 17.28
N SER A 44 -12.57 1.86 17.81
CA SER A 44 -11.20 2.19 17.40
C SER A 44 -10.37 0.93 17.24
N HIS A 45 -9.66 0.82 16.13
CA HIS A 45 -8.73 -0.27 15.85
C HIS A 45 -7.32 0.28 15.63
N ARG A 46 -6.33 -0.40 16.23
CA ARG A 46 -4.91 -0.14 16.02
C ARG A 46 -4.19 -1.47 15.85
N TYR A 47 -3.45 -1.64 14.77
CA TYR A 47 -2.69 -2.85 14.48
C TYR A 47 -1.53 -2.54 13.53
N LYS A 48 -0.54 -3.44 13.45
CA LYS A 48 0.51 -3.46 12.41
C LYS A 48 0.00 -4.34 11.26
N PRO A 49 -0.31 -3.80 10.07
CA PRO A 49 -0.79 -4.60 8.96
C PRO A 49 0.34 -5.43 8.35
N SER A 50 -0.02 -6.46 7.58
CA SER A 50 0.90 -7.04 6.61
C SER A 50 1.12 -6.04 5.47
N VAL A 51 2.38 -5.82 5.09
CA VAL A 51 2.76 -4.92 3.99
C VAL A 51 3.30 -5.77 2.85
N GLY A 52 2.73 -5.64 1.66
CA GLY A 52 3.27 -6.28 0.47
C GLY A 52 4.50 -5.52 -0.02
N GLY A 53 5.51 -6.20 -0.51
CA GLY A 53 6.73 -5.54 -0.98
C GLY A 53 7.31 -6.12 -2.26
N THR A 54 8.07 -5.29 -2.97
CA THR A 54 8.94 -5.71 -4.09
C THR A 54 10.23 -4.90 -3.99
N SER A 55 11.39 -5.56 -4.18
CA SER A 55 12.72 -4.97 -3.97
C SER A 55 13.10 -3.88 -4.99
N SER A 56 12.28 -3.66 -6.02
CA SER A 56 12.49 -2.66 -7.06
C SER A 56 11.14 -2.12 -7.57
N VAL A 57 11.22 -1.01 -8.32
CA VAL A 57 10.07 -0.45 -9.04
C VAL A 57 9.76 -1.33 -10.26
N SER A 58 8.67 -2.06 -10.19
CA SER A 58 8.22 -3.07 -11.17
C SER A 58 7.60 -2.49 -12.44
N PHE A 59 7.32 -1.18 -12.45
CA PHE A 59 6.61 -0.49 -13.53
C PHE A 59 7.46 0.57 -14.25
N PHE A 60 8.76 0.65 -13.97
CA PHE A 60 9.67 1.59 -14.63
C PHE A 60 11.07 0.97 -14.83
N TYR A 61 11.46 0.77 -16.09
CA TYR A 61 12.77 0.27 -16.49
C TYR A 61 13.10 0.75 -17.90
N ASP A 62 14.37 0.70 -18.31
CA ASP A 62 14.86 1.24 -19.60
C ASP A 62 14.43 2.70 -19.88
N GLY A 63 14.32 3.52 -18.82
CA GLY A 63 13.98 4.94 -18.91
C GLY A 63 12.51 5.25 -19.22
N GLN A 64 11.63 4.25 -19.19
CA GLN A 64 10.21 4.42 -19.53
C GLN A 64 9.28 3.65 -18.59
N PHE A 65 8.02 4.09 -18.53
CA PHE A 65 6.97 3.35 -17.84
C PHE A 65 6.52 2.18 -18.71
N GLN A 66 6.60 0.96 -18.16
CA GLN A 66 6.27 -0.28 -18.87
C GLN A 66 6.00 -1.42 -17.87
N GLY A 67 5.78 -2.64 -18.36
CA GLY A 67 5.44 -3.78 -17.51
C GLY A 67 4.08 -3.59 -16.82
N GLN A 68 4.08 -3.55 -15.48
CA GLN A 68 2.86 -3.44 -14.66
C GLN A 68 2.26 -2.02 -14.61
N TYR A 69 2.83 -1.08 -15.36
CA TYR A 69 2.47 0.34 -15.28
C TYR A 69 0.97 0.64 -15.41
N ALA A 70 0.27 0.11 -16.42
CA ALA A 70 -1.16 0.41 -16.61
C ALA A 70 -2.02 -0.07 -15.43
N ALA A 71 -1.71 -1.26 -14.88
CA ALA A 71 -2.39 -1.80 -13.71
C ALA A 71 -2.11 -0.96 -12.46
N TYR A 72 -0.85 -0.58 -12.24
CA TYR A 72 -0.45 0.26 -11.10
C TYR A 72 -1.03 1.66 -11.17
N LYS A 73 -1.00 2.29 -12.35
CA LYS A 73 -1.56 3.62 -12.57
C LYS A 73 -3.03 3.68 -12.20
N THR A 74 -3.80 2.68 -12.61
CA THR A 74 -5.22 2.58 -12.31
C THR A 74 -5.45 2.29 -10.82
N ARG A 75 -4.75 1.29 -10.27
CA ARG A 75 -4.96 0.83 -8.89
C ARG A 75 -4.58 1.85 -7.83
N TYR A 76 -3.47 2.56 -8.04
CA TYR A 76 -2.92 3.51 -7.08
C TYR A 76 -3.16 4.96 -7.45
N CYS A 77 -3.95 5.22 -8.51
CA CYS A 77 -4.19 6.55 -9.05
C CYS A 77 -2.90 7.36 -9.25
N MET A 78 -1.92 6.77 -9.95
CA MET A 78 -0.64 7.44 -10.19
C MET A 78 -0.84 8.66 -11.08
N ASP A 79 -0.63 9.83 -10.49
CA ASP A 79 -0.75 11.12 -11.16
C ASP A 79 0.57 11.54 -11.82
N ASP A 80 0.51 12.62 -12.61
CA ASP A 80 1.68 13.14 -13.28
C ASP A 80 2.76 13.60 -12.29
N THR A 81 2.37 14.04 -11.08
CA THR A 81 3.32 14.44 -10.03
C THR A 81 4.18 13.26 -9.58
N PHE A 82 3.53 12.14 -9.25
CA PHE A 82 4.17 10.90 -8.86
C PHE A 82 5.05 10.36 -10.00
N GLU A 83 4.51 10.33 -11.22
CA GLU A 83 5.26 9.84 -12.39
C GLU A 83 6.50 10.68 -12.69
N ASN A 84 6.40 12.00 -12.59
CA ASN A 84 7.54 12.89 -12.77
C ASN A 84 8.60 12.70 -11.67
N ALA A 85 8.18 12.40 -10.44
CA ALA A 85 9.10 12.07 -9.36
C ALA A 85 9.86 10.75 -9.62
N VAL A 86 9.18 9.72 -10.15
CA VAL A 86 9.83 8.46 -10.58
C VAL A 86 10.85 8.72 -11.69
N ARG A 87 10.47 9.48 -12.73
CA ARG A 87 11.40 9.85 -13.83
C ARG A 87 12.61 10.63 -13.31
N LYS A 88 12.41 11.55 -12.37
CA LYS A 88 13.49 12.32 -11.75
C LYS A 88 14.45 11.41 -10.97
N ALA A 89 13.92 10.47 -10.19
CA ALA A 89 14.73 9.53 -9.44
C ALA A 89 15.54 8.60 -10.35
N ALA A 90 14.94 8.12 -11.44
CA ALA A 90 15.63 7.33 -12.46
C ALA A 90 16.79 8.09 -13.11
N LYS A 91 16.57 9.36 -13.50
CA LYS A 91 17.63 10.22 -14.08
C LYS A 91 18.77 10.53 -13.13
N ALA A 92 18.52 10.52 -11.82
CA ALA A 92 19.53 10.77 -10.80
C ALA A 92 20.43 9.53 -10.56
N ASN A 93 20.06 8.37 -11.08
CA ASN A 93 20.84 7.14 -10.95
C ASN A 93 21.56 6.80 -12.28
N PRO A 94 22.88 6.58 -12.28
CA PRO A 94 23.62 6.21 -13.50
C PRO A 94 23.08 4.97 -14.22
N ASP A 95 22.50 4.02 -13.46
CA ASP A 95 21.93 2.79 -14.03
C ASP A 95 20.56 3.02 -14.70
N GLY A 96 20.00 4.22 -14.61
CA GLY A 96 18.70 4.56 -15.20
C GLY A 96 17.49 4.02 -14.43
N TYR A 97 17.70 3.36 -13.29
CA TYR A 97 16.65 2.83 -12.43
C TYR A 97 16.38 3.74 -11.23
N PRO A 98 15.11 3.98 -10.86
CA PRO A 98 14.80 4.70 -9.64
C PRO A 98 15.19 3.84 -8.41
N LYS A 99 16.03 4.38 -7.52
CA LYS A 99 16.49 3.71 -6.29
C LYS A 99 15.40 3.68 -5.20
N TYR A 100 14.35 2.94 -5.48
CA TYR A 100 13.23 2.69 -4.58
C TYR A 100 12.91 1.20 -4.52
N TYR A 101 12.39 0.76 -3.38
CA TYR A 101 11.61 -0.46 -3.27
C TYR A 101 10.12 -0.12 -3.09
N GLU A 102 9.25 -1.04 -3.46
CA GLU A 102 7.80 -0.88 -3.34
C GLU A 102 7.31 -1.42 -2.00
N SER A 103 6.48 -0.63 -1.32
CA SER A 103 5.66 -1.05 -0.18
C SER A 103 4.18 -0.79 -0.53
N ARG A 104 3.34 -1.82 -0.40
CA ARG A 104 1.93 -1.82 -0.82
C ARG A 104 1.03 -2.16 0.35
N ILE A 105 0.11 -1.25 0.67
CA ILE A 105 -0.85 -1.38 1.77
C ILE A 105 -2.25 -1.36 1.18
N ALA A 106 -3.11 -2.28 1.60
CA ALA A 106 -4.51 -2.32 1.22
C ALA A 106 -5.40 -2.26 2.46
N TYR A 107 -6.52 -1.55 2.37
CA TYR A 107 -7.53 -1.47 3.42
C TYR A 107 -8.93 -1.64 2.82
N ILE A 108 -9.65 -2.65 3.29
CA ILE A 108 -11.02 -2.93 2.85
C ILE A 108 -11.94 -1.86 3.43
N LEU A 109 -12.59 -1.11 2.56
CA LEU A 109 -13.51 -0.03 2.93
C LEU A 109 -14.92 -0.24 2.35
N THR A 110 -15.02 -0.95 1.22
CA THR A 110 -16.29 -1.24 0.53
C THR A 110 -17.33 -1.93 1.41
N THR A 111 -16.90 -2.74 2.37
CA THR A 111 -17.79 -3.39 3.34
C THR A 111 -18.51 -2.39 4.25
N GLY A 112 -17.99 -1.17 4.37
CA GLY A 112 -18.63 -0.02 5.01
C GLY A 112 -19.93 0.43 4.32
N GLY A 113 -20.12 0.11 3.05
CA GLY A 113 -21.37 0.37 2.32
C GLY A 113 -22.55 -0.50 2.79
N ASN A 114 -22.30 -1.57 3.57
CA ASN A 114 -23.35 -2.46 4.08
C ASN A 114 -24.01 -1.95 5.38
N TRP A 115 -23.55 -0.82 5.92
CA TRP A 115 -24.15 -0.25 7.12
C TRP A 115 -25.50 0.39 6.79
N ALA A 116 -26.39 0.49 7.77
CA ALA A 116 -27.82 0.78 7.56
C ALA A 116 -28.11 2.06 6.75
N ALA A 117 -27.22 3.06 6.78
CA ALA A 117 -27.36 4.31 6.05
C ALA A 117 -26.89 4.25 4.58
N GLY A 118 -26.25 3.16 4.15
CA GLY A 118 -25.62 3.03 2.83
C GLY A 118 -24.29 3.79 2.69
N THR A 119 -24.11 4.93 3.36
CA THR A 119 -22.85 5.69 3.40
C THR A 119 -22.14 5.53 4.76
N ILE A 120 -20.84 5.83 4.80
CA ILE A 120 -20.07 5.90 6.05
C ILE A 120 -20.02 7.33 6.63
N GLY A 121 -20.87 8.23 6.11
CA GLY A 121 -20.99 9.59 6.60
C GLY A 121 -19.71 10.40 6.40
N LYS A 122 -19.18 10.96 7.49
CA LYS A 122 -17.95 11.78 7.44
C LYS A 122 -16.72 10.89 7.44
N PHE A 123 -15.99 10.90 6.34
CA PHE A 123 -14.77 10.13 6.17
C PHE A 123 -13.54 11.04 6.18
N LYS A 124 -12.50 10.60 6.89
CA LYS A 124 -11.17 11.23 6.88
C LYS A 124 -10.13 10.13 6.71
N LEU A 125 -9.30 10.26 5.69
CA LEU A 125 -8.13 9.42 5.49
C LEU A 125 -6.88 10.28 5.66
N THR A 126 -5.96 9.81 6.50
CA THR A 126 -4.63 10.38 6.66
C THR A 126 -3.60 9.30 6.34
N VAL A 127 -2.75 9.56 5.35
CA VAL A 127 -1.65 8.68 4.95
C VAL A 127 -0.34 9.36 5.29
N ASP A 128 0.49 8.69 6.09
CA ASP A 128 1.84 9.13 6.39
C ASP A 128 2.84 8.20 5.70
N LYS A 129 3.67 8.74 4.80
CA LYS A 129 4.68 7.97 4.07
C LYS A 129 5.96 7.72 4.86
N GLY A 130 6.05 8.18 6.11
CA GLY A 130 7.14 7.94 7.07
C GLY A 130 8.47 8.64 6.74
N ASN A 131 8.87 8.66 5.47
CA ASN A 131 10.12 9.22 5.00
C ASN A 131 9.86 10.40 4.04
N PRO A 132 10.39 11.62 4.28
CA PRO A 132 10.22 12.76 3.38
C PRO A 132 10.71 12.52 1.95
N LYS A 133 11.64 11.58 1.73
CA LYS A 133 12.17 11.19 0.42
C LYS A 133 11.38 10.07 -0.28
N ALA A 134 10.49 9.38 0.43
CA ALA A 134 9.60 8.39 -0.18
C ALA A 134 8.57 9.07 -1.10
N LEU A 135 8.05 8.32 -2.07
CA LEU A 135 6.88 8.72 -2.86
C LEU A 135 5.65 7.98 -2.35
N VAL A 136 4.48 8.56 -2.53
CA VAL A 136 3.20 7.96 -2.15
C VAL A 136 2.18 8.21 -3.26
N SER A 137 1.39 7.18 -3.58
CA SER A 137 0.26 7.25 -4.52
C SER A 137 -0.90 6.45 -3.95
N PHE A 138 -2.09 7.03 -3.94
CA PHE A 138 -3.34 6.37 -3.59
C PHE A 138 -4.52 7.14 -4.20
N CYS A 139 -5.62 6.44 -4.41
CA CYS A 139 -6.85 7.06 -4.90
C CYS A 139 -7.53 7.87 -3.80
N GLY A 140 -7.90 9.11 -4.12
CA GLY A 140 -8.60 10.00 -3.22
C GLY A 140 -8.87 11.36 -3.85
N ASP A 141 -10.02 11.93 -3.52
CA ASP A 141 -10.39 13.26 -4.00
C ASP A 141 -9.81 14.36 -3.12
N ASN A 142 -9.32 15.43 -3.75
CA ASN A 142 -8.80 16.61 -3.07
C ASN A 142 -7.74 16.31 -1.98
N VAL A 143 -6.88 15.31 -2.23
CA VAL A 143 -5.79 14.96 -1.32
C VAL A 143 -4.86 16.15 -1.14
N LYS A 144 -4.63 16.54 0.11
CA LYS A 144 -3.75 17.65 0.48
C LYS A 144 -2.57 17.14 1.26
N LYS A 145 -1.38 17.63 0.92
CA LYS A 145 -0.20 17.48 1.77
C LYS A 145 -0.36 18.39 2.99
N VAL A 146 -0.45 17.80 4.18
CA VAL A 146 -0.67 18.51 5.46
C VAL A 146 0.57 18.52 6.37
N GLY A 147 1.62 17.80 5.98
CA GLY A 147 2.91 17.79 6.68
C GLY A 147 4.05 17.34 5.76
N PRO A 148 5.29 17.21 6.27
CA PRO A 148 6.43 16.76 5.47
C PRO A 148 6.22 15.39 4.80
N THR A 149 5.52 14.49 5.49
CA THR A 149 5.24 13.10 5.09
C THR A 149 3.75 12.77 5.04
N THR A 150 2.89 13.67 5.50
CA THR A 150 1.48 13.37 5.74
C THR A 150 0.57 13.99 4.68
N PHE A 151 -0.39 13.20 4.20
CA PHE A 151 -1.40 13.54 3.22
C PHE A 151 -2.78 13.25 3.80
N GLU A 152 -3.74 14.11 3.53
CA GLU A 152 -5.09 14.02 4.07
C GLU A 152 -6.14 14.28 3.00
N MET A 153 -7.22 13.49 3.04
CA MET A 153 -8.47 13.79 2.35
C MET A 153 -9.63 13.69 3.34
N THR A 154 -10.67 14.47 3.07
CA THR A 154 -11.93 14.43 3.82
C THR A 154 -13.10 14.42 2.85
N ALA A 155 -14.14 13.68 3.21
CA ALA A 155 -15.38 13.59 2.46
C ALA A 155 -16.58 13.59 3.43
N ASN A 156 -17.70 14.17 2.98
CA ASN A 156 -18.97 14.10 3.67
C ASN A 156 -19.90 13.18 2.87
N ASP A 157 -20.75 12.45 3.57
CA ASP A 157 -21.67 11.47 2.98
C ASP A 157 -20.97 10.47 2.05
N PHE A 158 -19.81 10.00 2.49
CA PHE A 158 -18.91 9.21 1.66
C PHE A 158 -19.45 7.80 1.45
N TYR A 159 -19.60 7.41 0.18
CA TYR A 159 -19.91 6.04 -0.21
C TYR A 159 -18.62 5.33 -0.65
N PRO A 160 -18.23 4.22 0.01
CA PRO A 160 -16.98 3.54 -0.31
C PRO A 160 -17.11 2.65 -1.55
N GLU A 161 -16.99 3.25 -2.75
CA GLU A 161 -17.05 2.53 -4.03
C GLU A 161 -15.87 1.58 -4.25
N HIS A 162 -14.72 1.92 -3.65
CA HIS A 162 -13.48 1.18 -3.78
C HIS A 162 -12.80 1.01 -2.43
N ASP A 163 -12.01 -0.06 -2.31
CA ASP A 163 -11.07 -0.23 -1.21
C ASP A 163 -9.91 0.76 -1.35
N ILE A 164 -9.19 0.99 -0.26
CA ILE A 164 -8.03 1.88 -0.26
C ILE A 164 -6.80 1.07 -0.60
N ASP A 165 -6.15 1.43 -1.70
CA ASP A 165 -4.84 0.90 -2.11
C ASP A 165 -3.79 2.02 -2.05
N ILE A 166 -2.73 1.80 -1.28
CA ILE A 166 -1.63 2.75 -1.09
C ILE A 166 -0.34 2.12 -1.60
N LEU A 167 0.32 2.83 -2.53
CA LEU A 167 1.67 2.54 -2.99
C LEU A 167 2.64 3.52 -2.36
N LEU A 168 3.69 3.00 -1.74
CA LEU A 168 4.85 3.73 -1.26
C LEU A 168 6.07 3.31 -2.07
N LEU A 169 6.85 4.27 -2.54
CA LEU A 169 8.18 4.02 -3.07
C LEU A 169 9.21 4.52 -2.05
N GLU A 170 9.88 3.59 -1.39
CA GLU A 170 10.75 3.85 -0.25
C GLU A 170 12.22 3.82 -0.68
N PRO A 171 13.05 4.83 -0.31
CA PRO A 171 14.41 4.92 -0.82
C PRO A 171 15.24 3.68 -0.43
N SER A 172 15.91 3.05 -1.39
CA SER A 172 16.74 1.87 -1.13
C SER A 172 17.93 2.16 -0.20
N ASP A 173 18.42 3.41 -0.20
CA ASP A 173 19.55 3.85 0.64
C ASP A 173 19.09 4.33 2.03
N SER A 174 17.78 4.32 2.32
CA SER A 174 17.32 4.58 3.69
C SER A 174 17.52 3.34 4.54
N ASN A 175 18.64 3.30 5.27
CA ASN A 175 18.80 2.51 6.49
C ASN A 175 17.73 2.96 7.51
N GLY A 176 16.50 2.48 7.32
CA GLY A 176 15.43 2.50 8.30
C GLY A 176 15.16 1.05 8.66
N GLY A 177 15.97 0.49 9.55
CA GLY A 177 15.71 -0.82 10.12
C GLY A 177 14.37 -0.77 10.84
N ASP A 178 13.39 -1.50 10.29
CA ASP A 178 12.26 -2.13 10.98
C ASP A 178 11.55 -3.09 10.01
N ALA A 179 12.36 -3.88 9.28
CA ALA A 179 11.89 -5.12 8.67
C ALA A 179 12.18 -6.27 9.65
N ASN A 180 11.39 -6.34 10.72
CA ASN A 180 11.07 -7.53 11.51
C ASN A 180 9.71 -7.33 12.20
#